data_AF-A0A7S0J7R2-F1
#
_entry.id   AF-A0A7S0J7R2-F1
#
_cell.length_a   1.000
_cell.length_b   1.000
_cell.length_c   1.000
_cell.angle_alpha   90.00
_cell.angle_beta   90.00
_cell.angle_gamma   90.00
#
_symmetry.space_group_name_H-M   'P 1'
#
loop_
_entity.id
_entity.type
_entity.pdbx_description
1 polymer ?
#
loop_
_entity_poly.entity_id
_entity_poly.type
_entity_poly.pdbx_seq_one_letter_code
_entity_poly.pdbx_strand_id
1 'polypeptide(L)'
;SASASGRLMLAPHIHSSLSGAGTLNALQSESRLAAVGRVLLVLDVNHILCERQPRDAPQPTTEQLAQHAHTVVKPGGLIWERPYAATFLDWCMGHFAIAVWSSGKARNLMPL
;
A
#
# COMPACT_ATOMS: atom_id res chain seq x y z
N SER A 1 -1.86 -30.24 -4.35
CA SER A 1 -3.05 -29.59 -3.76
C SER A 1 -2.57 -28.72 -2.61
N ALA A 2 -2.54 -27.38 -2.78
CA ALA A 2 -2.10 -26.47 -1.73
C ALA A 2 -3.11 -25.32 -1.64
N SER A 3 -3.80 -25.28 -0.50
CA SER A 3 -4.82 -24.30 -0.15
C SER A 3 -4.18 -22.93 0.07
N ALA A 4 -4.59 -21.92 -0.71
CA ALA A 4 -4.17 -20.55 -0.53
C ALA A 4 -5.05 -19.90 0.56
N SER A 5 -4.55 -19.87 1.80
CA SER A 5 -5.20 -19.16 2.89
C SER A 5 -4.84 -17.66 2.80
N GLY A 6 -5.62 -16.90 2.02
CA GLY A 6 -5.55 -15.45 2.01
C GLY A 6 -6.07 -14.87 3.32
N ARG A 7 -5.23 -14.13 4.05
CA ARG A 7 -5.63 -13.43 5.28
C ARG A 7 -6.00 -12.00 4.93
N LEU A 8 -7.29 -11.68 4.98
CA LEU A 8 -7.80 -10.32 4.92
C LEU A 8 -7.41 -9.62 6.23
N MET A 9 -6.53 -8.61 6.16
CA MET A 9 -6.25 -7.73 7.30
C MET A 9 -7.02 -6.43 7.09
N LEU A 10 -8.02 -6.19 7.93
CA LEU A 10 -8.68 -4.90 8.07
C LEU A 10 -7.80 -4.01 8.96
N ALA A 11 -7.42 -2.82 8.49
CA ALA A 11 -6.63 -1.88 9.26
C ALA A 11 -7.43 -1.35 10.47
N PRO A 12 -6.81 -1.15 11.65
CA PRO A 12 -7.51 -0.66 12.83
C PRO A 12 -7.79 0.85 12.72
N HIS A 13 -9.00 1.24 13.11
CA HIS A 13 -9.46 2.62 13.19
C HIS A 13 -8.60 3.44 14.17
N ILE A 14 -7.95 4.50 13.67
CA ILE A 14 -7.26 5.49 14.50
C ILE A 14 -8.29 6.48 15.03
N HIS A 15 -8.51 6.48 16.35
CA HIS A 15 -9.25 7.52 17.05
C HIS A 15 -8.34 8.74 17.25
N SER A 16 -8.64 9.86 16.59
CA SER A 16 -8.03 11.16 16.90
C SER A 16 -9.11 12.17 17.29
N SER A 17 -9.05 12.64 18.53
CA SER A 17 -9.88 13.69 19.11
C SER A 17 -9.53 15.06 18.53
N LEU A 18 -10.43 15.67 17.73
CA LEU A 18 -10.31 17.05 17.27
C LEU A 18 -11.68 17.77 17.23
N SER A 19 -11.62 19.07 17.48
CA SER A 19 -12.67 19.99 17.92
C SER A 19 -13.88 20.16 16.98
N GLY A 20 -15.04 20.43 17.62
CA GLY A 20 -16.41 20.18 17.15
C GLY A 20 -17.01 21.02 16.01
N ALA A 21 -16.21 21.71 15.18
CA ALA A 21 -16.74 22.45 14.02
C ALA A 21 -16.32 21.83 12.67
N GLY A 22 -15.13 21.23 12.59
CA GLY A 22 -14.68 20.47 11.41
C GLY A 22 -15.28 19.06 11.34
N THR A 23 -15.73 18.54 12.48
CA THR A 23 -16.22 17.16 12.63
C THR A 23 -17.52 16.92 11.89
N LEU A 24 -18.41 17.90 11.78
CA LEU A 24 -19.70 17.70 11.10
C LEU A 24 -19.54 17.55 9.59
N ASN A 25 -18.63 18.30 8.95
CA ASN A 25 -18.35 18.14 7.52
C ASN A 25 -17.59 16.84 7.24
N ALA A 26 -16.64 16.47 8.10
CA ALA A 26 -15.92 15.20 8.00
C ALA A 26 -16.88 14.00 8.17
N LEU A 27 -17.73 14.02 9.20
CA LEU A 27 -18.73 12.98 9.45
C LEU A 27 -19.79 12.91 8.34
N GLN A 28 -20.21 14.05 7.77
CA GLN A 28 -21.14 14.06 6.63
C GLN A 28 -20.49 13.51 5.35
N SER A 29 -19.19 13.75 5.14
CA SER A 29 -18.45 13.19 4.01
C SER A 29 -18.24 11.68 4.15
N GLU A 30 -17.91 11.18 5.35
CA GLU A 30 -17.78 9.75 5.62
C GLU A 30 -19.13 9.02 5.52
N SER A 31 -20.21 9.65 6.01
CA SER A 31 -21.56 9.09 5.98
C SER A 31 -22.15 9.02 4.57
N ARG A 32 -21.80 9.94 3.68
CA ARG A 32 -22.22 9.88 2.26
C ARG A 32 -21.48 8.79 1.48
N LEU A 33 -20.21 8.54 1.79
CA LEU A 33 -19.42 7.46 1.21
C LEU A 33 -19.80 6.05 1.74
N ALA A 34 -20.54 5.99 2.85
CA ALA A 34 -21.11 4.74 3.37
C ALA A 34 -22.47 4.38 2.70
N ALA A 35 -23.09 5.32 1.98
CA ALA A 35 -24.47 5.19 1.49
C ALA A 35 -24.60 4.63 0.05
N VAL A 36 -23.49 4.38 -0.65
CA VAL A 36 -23.45 3.60 -1.90
C VAL A 36 -22.24 2.69 -1.80
N GLY A 37 -22.44 1.38 -1.94
CA GLY A 37 -21.38 0.37 -1.75
C GLY A 37 -20.13 0.74 -2.54
N ARG A 38 -19.04 1.09 -1.82
CA ARG A 38 -17.76 1.40 -2.45
C ARG A 38 -17.30 0.18 -3.24
N VAL A 39 -16.82 0.41 -4.45
CA VAL A 39 -16.21 -0.66 -5.26
C VAL A 39 -14.93 -1.14 -4.56
N LEU A 40 -14.75 -2.46 -4.50
CA LEU A 40 -13.51 -3.06 -3.99
C LEU A 40 -12.41 -2.96 -5.05
N LEU A 41 -11.37 -2.20 -4.74
CA LEU A 41 -10.13 -2.09 -5.52
C LEU A 41 -9.08 -3.01 -4.91
N VAL A 42 -8.66 -4.02 -5.67
CA VAL A 42 -7.58 -4.94 -5.29
C VAL A 42 -6.29 -4.47 -5.95
N LEU A 43 -5.30 -4.07 -5.15
CA LEU A 43 -4.02 -3.58 -5.63
C LEU A 43 -2.93 -4.64 -5.44
N ASP A 44 -2.23 -5.03 -6.51
CA ASP A 44 -0.99 -5.79 -6.38
C ASP A 44 0.11 -4.88 -5.82
N VAL A 45 0.83 -5.33 -4.79
CA VAL A 45 2.00 -4.63 -4.27
C VAL A 45 3.10 -4.52 -5.32
N ASN A 46 3.35 -5.61 -6.05
CA ASN A 46 4.41 -5.66 -7.04
C ASN A 46 3.95 -4.91 -8.30
N HIS A 47 4.83 -4.10 -8.88
CA HIS A 47 4.64 -3.35 -10.12
C HIS A 47 3.58 -2.22 -10.07
N ILE A 48 2.69 -2.16 -9.06
CA ILE A 48 1.83 -0.99 -8.83
C ILE A 48 2.46 -0.05 -7.81
N LEU A 49 2.79 -0.56 -6.62
CA LEU A 49 3.26 0.28 -5.49
C LEU A 49 4.79 0.30 -5.38
N CYS A 50 5.43 -0.80 -5.74
CA CYS A 50 6.87 -0.92 -5.67
C CYS A 50 7.43 -1.85 -6.75
N GLU A 51 8.73 -1.71 -7.03
CA GLU A 51 9.47 -2.59 -7.91
C GLU A 51 10.57 -3.30 -7.13
N ARG A 52 10.67 -4.62 -7.26
CA ARG A 52 11.72 -5.40 -6.59
C ARG A 52 12.90 -5.56 -7.50
N GLN A 53 14.10 -5.38 -6.97
CA GLN A 53 15.30 -5.71 -7.72
C GLN A 53 15.28 -7.21 -8.08
N PRO A 54 15.41 -7.56 -9.37
CA PRO A 54 15.53 -8.96 -9.77
C PRO A 54 16.77 -9.60 -9.14
N ARG A 55 16.66 -10.87 -8.76
CA ARG A 55 17.77 -11.61 -8.12
C ARG A 55 19.05 -11.61 -8.97
N ASP A 56 18.89 -11.70 -10.28
CA ASP A 56 19.98 -11.84 -11.24
C ASP A 56 20.36 -10.49 -11.89
N ALA A 57 19.77 -9.38 -11.41
CA ALA A 57 20.16 -8.05 -11.87
C ALA A 57 21.47 -7.61 -11.20
N PRO A 58 22.30 -6.81 -11.89
CA PRO A 58 23.45 -6.15 -11.27
C PRO A 58 23.04 -5.36 -10.04
N GLN A 59 23.94 -5.26 -9.05
CA GLN A 59 23.72 -4.37 -7.92
C GLN A 59 23.72 -2.92 -8.41
N PRO A 60 22.75 -2.09 -7.99
CA PRO A 60 22.72 -0.69 -8.38
C PRO A 60 23.93 0.05 -7.83
N THR A 61 24.41 1.05 -8.57
CA THR A 61 25.47 1.94 -8.11
C THR A 61 24.95 2.87 -7.02
N THR A 62 25.87 3.50 -6.29
CA THR A 62 25.54 4.51 -5.27
C THR A 62 24.72 5.67 -5.86
N GLU A 63 25.06 6.10 -7.08
CA GLU A 63 24.32 7.16 -7.78
C GLU A 63 22.87 6.74 -8.09
N GLN A 64 22.66 5.49 -8.51
CA GLN A 64 21.31 4.97 -8.79
C GLN A 64 20.46 4.88 -7.52
N LEU A 65 21.06 4.44 -6.41
CA LEU A 65 20.39 4.41 -5.10
C LEU A 65 20.01 5.80 -4.61
N ALA A 66 20.81 6.82 -4.91
CA ALA A 66 20.53 8.21 -4.52
C ALA A 66 19.38 8.85 -5.34
N GLN A 67 19.04 8.31 -6.52
CA GLN A 67 18.01 8.87 -7.40
C GLN A 67 16.58 8.49 -7.00
N HIS A 68 16.39 7.41 -6.25
CA HIS A 68 15.07 6.88 -5.95
C HIS A 68 14.96 6.41 -4.50
N ALA A 69 13.79 6.66 -3.89
CA ALA A 69 13.45 6.10 -2.59
C ALA A 69 13.44 4.57 -2.68
N HIS A 70 14.14 3.93 -1.75
CA HIS A 70 14.29 2.48 -1.72
C HIS A 70 14.41 1.97 -0.30
N THR A 71 14.03 0.70 -0.13
CA THR A 71 14.22 -0.05 1.11
C THR A 71 15.09 -1.27 0.84
N VAL A 72 16.13 -1.45 1.65
CA VAL A 72 16.96 -2.66 1.65
C VAL A 72 16.33 -3.66 2.61
N VAL A 73 15.82 -4.77 2.08
CA VAL A 73 15.12 -5.79 2.88
C VAL A 73 16.07 -6.87 3.38
N LYS A 74 17.13 -7.12 2.61
CA LYS A 74 18.22 -8.07 2.89
C LYS A 74 19.42 -7.73 2.01
N PRO A 75 20.62 -8.29 2.26
CA PRO A 75 21.76 -8.11 1.35
C PRO A 75 21.39 -8.49 -0.09
N GLY A 76 21.54 -7.54 -1.02
CA GLY A 76 21.18 -7.69 -2.43
C GLY A 76 19.68 -7.78 -2.74
N GLY A 77 18.81 -7.49 -1.76
CA GLY A 77 17.36 -7.41 -1.95
C GLY A 77 16.89 -5.98 -1.74
N LEU A 78 16.65 -5.26 -2.83
CA LEU A 78 16.13 -3.90 -2.84
C LEU A 78 14.67 -3.84 -3.31
N ILE A 79 13.91 -2.94 -2.70
CA ILE A 79 12.57 -2.53 -3.13
C ILE A 79 12.64 -1.05 -3.45
N TRP A 80 12.31 -0.69 -4.69
CA TRP A 80 12.14 0.69 -5.13
C TRP A 80 10.70 1.11 -4.92
N GLU A 81 10.49 2.23 -4.25
CA GLU A 81 9.17 2.82 -4.13
C GLU A 81 8.76 3.47 -5.44
N ARG A 82 7.51 3.29 -5.84
CA ARG A 82 7.01 4.00 -7.03
C ARG A 82 6.76 5.47 -6.69
N PRO A 83 7.19 6.41 -7.57
CA PRO A 83 6.88 7.82 -7.36
C PRO A 83 5.39 8.05 -7.11
N TYR A 84 5.08 8.85 -6.09
CA TYR A 84 3.71 9.20 -5.69
C TYR A 84 2.83 8.03 -5.21
N ALA A 85 3.42 6.87 -4.86
CA ALA A 85 2.65 5.72 -4.38
C ALA A 85 1.78 6.06 -3.15
N ALA A 86 2.31 6.83 -2.20
CA ALA A 86 1.55 7.28 -1.03
C ALA A 86 0.34 8.15 -1.42
N THR A 87 0.56 9.19 -2.23
CA THR A 87 -0.52 10.07 -2.71
C THR A 87 -1.58 9.32 -3.52
N PHE A 88 -1.16 8.34 -4.32
CA PHE A 88 -2.07 7.46 -5.05
C PHE A 88 -2.93 6.62 -4.11
N LEU A 89 -2.34 6.00 -3.09
CA LEU A 89 -3.06 5.21 -2.10
C LEU A 89 -4.05 6.05 -1.29
N ASP A 90 -3.65 7.25 -0.87
CA ASP A 90 -4.53 8.19 -0.16
C ASP A 90 -5.75 8.56 -1.00
N TRP A 91 -5.54 8.85 -2.29
CA TRP A 91 -6.63 9.09 -3.23
C TRP A 91 -7.54 7.86 -3.34
N CYS A 92 -6.97 6.66 -3.52
CA CYS A 92 -7.76 5.43 -3.60
C CYS A 92 -8.60 5.19 -2.33
N MET A 93 -8.07 5.47 -1.14
CA MET A 93 -8.78 5.23 0.14
C MET A 93 -9.97 6.17 0.32
N GLY A 94 -9.92 7.36 -0.28
CA GLY A 94 -11.05 8.30 -0.34
C GLY A 94 -12.18 7.87 -1.26
N HIS A 95 -11.92 7.00 -2.24
CA HIS A 95 -12.87 6.66 -3.31
C HIS A 95 -13.31 5.19 -3.34
N PHE A 96 -12.51 4.28 -2.82
CA PHE A 96 -12.72 2.83 -2.91
C PHE A 96 -12.62 2.15 -1.54
N ALA A 97 -13.15 0.93 -1.46
CA ALA A 97 -12.67 -0.02 -0.45
C ALA A 97 -11.39 -0.67 -1.01
N ILE A 98 -10.29 -0.68 -0.26
CA ILE A 98 -9.01 -1.21 -0.76
C ILE A 98 -8.71 -2.55 -0.12
N ALA A 99 -8.27 -3.51 -0.95
CA ALA A 99 -7.54 -4.67 -0.50
C ALA A 99 -6.16 -4.70 -1.17
N VAL A 100 -5.14 -5.08 -0.41
CA VAL A 100 -3.79 -5.29 -0.94
C VAL A 100 -3.61 -6.78 -1.22
N TRP A 101 -3.13 -7.09 -2.42
CA TRP A 101 -2.80 -8.43 -2.86
C TRP A 101 -1.34 -8.49 -3.28
N SER A 102 -0.77 -9.69 -3.29
CA SER A 102 0.50 -9.90 -3.96
C SER A 102 0.61 -11.31 -4.51
N SER A 103 1.15 -11.39 -5.71
CA SER A 103 1.61 -12.64 -6.33
C SER A 103 2.89 -13.21 -5.70
N GLY A 104 3.56 -12.44 -4.83
CA GLY A 104 4.78 -12.85 -4.15
C GLY A 104 4.57 -13.94 -3.10
N LYS A 105 5.63 -14.73 -2.84
CA LYS A 105 5.62 -15.66 -1.70
C LYS A 105 5.44 -14.87 -0.40
N ALA A 106 4.69 -15.40 0.57
CA ALA A 106 4.41 -14.72 1.84
C ALA A 106 5.67 -14.17 2.55
N ARG A 107 6.78 -14.92 2.51
CA ARG A 107 8.08 -14.48 3.07
C ARG A 107 8.66 -13.22 2.43
N ASN A 108 8.24 -12.87 1.22
CA ASN A 108 8.70 -11.68 0.52
C ASN A 108 7.86 -10.45 0.89
N LEU A 109 6.69 -10.64 1.53
CA LEU A 109 5.78 -9.57 1.91
C LEU A 109 6.10 -8.94 3.26
N MET A 110 7.00 -9.54 4.04
CA MET A 110 7.47 -8.95 5.29
C MET A 110 8.71 -8.08 4.99
N PRO A 111 8.82 -6.84 5.51
CA PRO A 111 7.97 -6.17 6.49
C PRO A 111 7.13 -5.05 5.85
N LEU A 112 6.24 -5.37 4.89
CA LEU A 112 5.21 -4.41 4.47
C LEU A 112 4.11 -4.32 5.52
#